data_AF-A0A2M7J083-F1
#
_entry.id   AF-A0A2M7J083-F1
#
_cell.length_a   1.000
_cell.length_b   1.000
_cell.length_c   1.000
_cell.angle_alpha   90.00
_cell.angle_beta   90.00
_cell.angle_gamma   90.00
#
_symmetry.space_group_name_H-M   'P 1'
#
loop_
_entity.id
_entity.type
_entity.pdbx_description
1 polymer ?
#
loop_
_entity_poly.entity_id
_entity_poly.type
_entity_poly.pdbx_seq_one_letter_code
_entity_poly.pdbx_strand_id
1 'polypeptide(L)'
;MTATGDQYIWLIWALGFLVPWIVLYALFPAQRKVMRWSSSLTALFGLTEPIFVPEYWNPPSLFDLAQRTGFDIESLIFCFGIGGVGAVLYNALAGKRLMPMNDCERNSPRHRFHRVALGAPFVVFVALYFLPWNPIYPSVAALLAGGIACALCRPDLAGKMLLGGGLFAGLYLIFLVALELLAPGYIERV
;
A
#
# COMPACT_ATOMS: atom_id res chain seq x y z
N MET A 1 12.81 13.40 25.55
CA MET A 1 13.61 14.34 24.73
C MET A 1 13.62 13.78 23.32
N THR A 2 12.72 14.25 22.46
CA THR A 2 12.80 13.97 21.02
C THR A 2 14.09 14.63 20.53
N ALA A 3 15.03 13.83 20.01
CA ALA A 3 16.16 14.40 19.30
C ALA A 3 15.58 15.27 18.18
N THR A 4 16.00 16.52 18.08
CA THR A 4 15.51 17.51 17.11
C THR A 4 15.66 17.08 15.65
N GLY A 5 16.30 15.94 15.37
CA GLY A 5 16.39 15.31 14.05
C GLY A 5 15.26 14.33 13.70
N ASP A 6 14.56 13.73 14.68
CA ASP A 6 13.61 12.64 14.40
C ASP A 6 12.31 13.14 13.72
N GLN A 7 11.99 14.42 13.90
CA GLN A 7 10.78 15.07 13.38
C GLN A 7 10.66 15.01 11.85
N TYR A 8 11.78 14.99 11.13
CA TYR A 8 11.76 14.97 9.67
C TYR A 8 11.98 13.58 9.08
N ILE A 9 12.31 12.58 9.89
CA ILE A 9 12.59 11.23 9.41
C ILE A 9 11.36 10.69 8.69
N TRP A 10 10.18 10.80 9.30
CA TRP A 10 8.95 10.29 8.69
C TRP A 10 8.61 10.98 7.37
N LEU A 11 8.73 12.30 7.31
CA LEU A 11 8.49 13.07 6.09
C LEU A 11 9.49 12.71 4.98
N ILE A 12 10.78 12.68 5.30
CA ILE A 12 11.83 12.27 4.35
C ILE A 12 11.56 10.85 3.85
N TRP A 13 11.13 9.98 4.75
CA TRP A 13 10.82 8.60 4.44
C TRP A 13 9.61 8.45 3.50
N ALA A 14 8.52 9.14 3.80
CA ALA A 14 7.33 9.20 2.94
C ALA A 14 7.67 9.76 1.54
N LEU A 15 8.49 10.81 1.46
CA LEU A 15 8.98 11.35 0.20
C LEU A 15 9.92 10.37 -0.54
N GLY A 16 10.68 9.56 0.19
CA GLY A 16 11.53 8.51 -0.37
C GLY A 16 10.75 7.53 -1.24
N PHE A 17 9.52 7.17 -0.85
CA PHE A 17 8.65 6.31 -1.66
C PHE A 17 8.16 6.96 -2.97
N LEU A 18 8.25 8.30 -3.11
CA LEU A 18 7.99 8.97 -4.38
C LEU A 18 9.13 8.78 -5.38
N VAL A 19 10.36 8.47 -4.95
CA VAL A 19 11.48 8.26 -5.87
C VAL A 19 11.22 7.09 -6.84
N PRO A 20 10.92 5.85 -6.39
CA PRO A 20 10.59 4.76 -7.31
C PRO A 20 9.32 5.07 -8.10
N TRP A 21 8.36 5.79 -7.53
CA TRP A 21 7.17 6.24 -8.26
C TRP A 21 7.53 7.14 -9.45
N ILE A 22 8.35 8.17 -9.23
CA ILE A 22 8.77 9.13 -10.27
C ILE A 22 9.57 8.41 -11.34
N VAL A 23 10.50 7.53 -10.95
CA VAL A 23 11.30 6.72 -11.87
C VAL A 23 10.40 5.86 -12.77
N LEU A 24 9.46 5.11 -12.18
CA LEU A 24 8.52 4.28 -12.95
C LEU A 24 7.62 5.13 -13.85
N TYR A 25 7.14 6.27 -13.36
CA TYR A 25 6.27 7.17 -14.12
C TYR A 25 7.00 7.78 -15.33
N ALA A 26 8.27 8.16 -15.16
CA ALA A 26 9.11 8.72 -16.21
C ALA A 26 9.42 7.65 -17.27
N LEU A 27 9.92 6.48 -16.84
CA LEU A 27 10.44 5.43 -17.72
C LEU A 27 9.35 4.60 -18.41
N PHE A 28 8.15 4.48 -17.84
CA PHE A 28 7.09 3.60 -18.38
C PHE A 28 5.80 4.38 -18.71
N PRO A 29 5.76 5.14 -19.83
CA PRO A 29 4.58 5.92 -20.24
C PRO A 29 3.28 5.10 -20.33
N ALA A 30 3.37 3.83 -20.71
CA ALA A 30 2.22 2.93 -20.82
C ALA A 30 1.51 2.67 -19.47
N GLN A 31 2.21 2.85 -18.34
CA GLN A 31 1.68 2.59 -17.00
C GLN A 31 1.09 3.84 -16.32
N ARG A 32 1.35 5.05 -16.86
CA ARG A 32 1.01 6.33 -16.19
C ARG A 32 -0.45 6.47 -15.80
N LYS A 33 -1.37 5.98 -16.64
CA LYS A 33 -2.82 6.02 -16.33
C LYS A 33 -3.12 5.18 -15.09
N VAL A 34 -2.59 3.96 -15.02
CA VAL A 34 -2.77 3.05 -13.87
C VAL A 34 -2.12 3.64 -12.63
N MET A 35 -0.90 4.17 -12.75
CA MET A 35 -0.20 4.80 -11.64
C MET A 35 -1.01 5.95 -11.05
N ARG A 36 -1.47 6.92 -11.86
CA ARG A 36 -2.24 8.06 -11.34
C ARG A 36 -3.51 7.61 -10.61
N TRP A 37 -4.28 6.71 -11.21
CA TRP A 37 -5.51 6.21 -10.58
C TRP A 37 -5.23 5.44 -9.30
N SER A 38 -4.30 4.48 -9.33
CA SER A 38 -3.97 3.66 -8.16
C SER A 38 -3.39 4.50 -7.02
N SER A 39 -2.52 5.46 -7.34
CA SER A 39 -1.91 6.34 -6.34
C SER A 39 -2.94 7.26 -5.71
N SER A 40 -3.81 7.90 -6.50
CA SER A 40 -4.85 8.78 -5.98
C SER A 40 -5.87 8.04 -5.12
N LEU A 41 -6.29 6.84 -5.51
CA LEU A 41 -7.20 6.04 -4.71
C LEU A 41 -6.53 5.51 -3.44
N THR A 42 -5.29 5.05 -3.54
CA THR A 42 -4.55 4.52 -2.37
C THR A 42 -4.23 5.64 -1.38
N ALA A 43 -3.93 6.85 -1.85
CA ALA A 43 -3.68 8.01 -0.99
C ALA A 43 -4.82 8.27 0.00
N LEU A 44 -6.08 7.96 -0.36
CA LEU A 44 -7.22 8.11 0.55
C LEU A 44 -7.10 7.22 1.80
N PHE A 45 -6.37 6.11 1.75
CA PHE A 45 -6.09 5.32 2.94
C PHE A 45 -5.20 6.05 3.94
N GLY A 46 -4.42 7.06 3.53
CA GLY A 46 -3.73 7.92 4.50
C GLY A 46 -4.69 8.72 5.39
N LEU A 47 -5.97 8.90 5.00
CA LEU A 47 -7.00 9.48 5.87
C LEU A 47 -7.47 8.52 6.97
N THR A 48 -7.08 7.24 6.89
CA THR A 48 -7.40 6.23 7.91
C THR A 48 -6.34 6.14 9.01
N GLU A 49 -5.32 7.01 8.97
CA GLU A 49 -4.24 7.06 9.97
C GLU A 49 -4.72 7.16 11.43
N PRO A 50 -5.83 7.86 11.77
CA PRO A 50 -6.37 7.86 13.13
C PRO A 50 -6.82 6.49 13.66
N ILE A 51 -6.88 5.46 12.81
CA ILE A 51 -7.14 4.09 13.23
C ILE A 51 -5.86 3.40 13.73
N PHE A 52 -4.69 3.86 13.28
CA PHE A 52 -3.38 3.24 13.52
C PHE A 52 -2.54 4.00 14.53
N VAL A 53 -2.72 5.31 14.64
CA VAL A 53 -2.01 6.15 15.63
C VAL A 53 -2.86 6.26 16.90
N PRO A 54 -2.30 6.00 18.10
CA PRO A 54 -0.91 5.61 18.38
C PRO A 54 -0.68 4.10 18.50
N GLU A 55 -1.71 3.26 18.33
CA GLU A 55 -1.68 1.85 18.73
C GLU A 55 -0.69 1.00 17.92
N TYR A 56 -0.46 1.33 16.66
CA TYR A 56 0.42 0.62 15.75
C TYR A 56 1.71 1.36 15.44
N TRP A 57 1.59 2.64 15.07
CA TRP A 57 2.69 3.44 14.55
C TRP A 57 2.42 4.89 14.91
N ASN A 58 3.35 5.56 15.57
CA ASN A 58 3.22 6.92 16.09
C ASN A 58 4.51 7.74 15.88
N PRO A 59 4.89 8.00 14.62
CA PRO A 59 6.10 8.72 14.30
C PRO A 59 5.95 10.22 14.63
N PRO A 60 7.02 10.91 15.04
CA PRO A 60 7.03 12.37 15.06
C PRO A 60 6.69 12.92 13.67
N SER A 61 5.54 13.56 13.53
CA SER A 61 5.04 14.03 12.23
C SER A 61 5.23 15.54 12.06
N LEU A 62 5.09 16.03 10.83
CA LEU A 62 5.12 17.45 10.52
C LEU A 62 4.03 18.18 11.32
N PHE A 63 4.41 19.27 11.99
CA PHE A 63 3.57 20.05 12.90
C PHE A 63 3.00 19.26 14.11
N ASP A 64 3.58 18.10 14.42
CA ASP A 64 3.12 17.17 15.46
C ASP A 64 1.66 16.73 15.27
N LEU A 65 1.17 16.68 14.02
CA LEU A 65 -0.22 16.33 13.72
C LEU A 65 -0.57 14.93 14.26
N ALA A 66 0.27 13.91 14.06
CA ALA A 66 0.02 12.56 14.55
C ALA A 66 -0.21 12.56 16.06
N GLN A 67 0.62 13.29 16.81
CA GLN A 67 0.51 13.37 18.26
C GLN A 67 -0.70 14.19 18.73
N ARG A 68 -1.17 15.16 17.94
CA ARG A 68 -2.30 16.04 18.31
C ARG A 68 -3.66 15.51 17.87
N THR A 69 -3.72 14.79 16.76
CA THR A 69 -4.98 14.41 16.10
C THR A 69 -5.03 12.94 15.68
N GLY A 70 -3.95 12.18 15.81
CA GLY A 70 -3.83 10.82 15.27
C GLY A 70 -3.68 10.77 13.75
N PHE A 71 -3.49 11.91 13.08
CA PHE A 71 -3.40 12.00 11.62
C PHE A 71 -2.11 12.67 11.20
N ASP A 72 -1.52 12.27 10.06
CA ASP A 72 -0.40 12.97 9.46
C ASP A 72 -0.52 13.11 7.93
N ILE A 73 0.22 14.06 7.36
CA ILE A 73 0.18 14.34 5.92
C ILE A 73 1.08 13.34 5.17
N GLU A 74 2.12 12.87 5.86
CA GLU A 74 3.09 11.89 5.42
C GLU A 74 2.43 10.59 4.96
N SER A 75 1.38 10.13 5.65
CA SER A 75 0.64 8.92 5.27
C SER A 75 -0.07 9.08 3.93
N LEU A 76 -0.59 10.26 3.59
CA LEU A 76 -1.14 10.52 2.25
C LEU A 76 -0.06 10.39 1.17
N ILE A 77 1.14 10.91 1.44
CA ILE A 77 2.29 10.88 0.50
C ILE A 77 2.79 9.45 0.34
N PHE A 78 2.99 8.75 1.47
CA PHE A 78 3.40 7.36 1.52
C PHE A 78 2.42 6.46 0.76
N CYS A 79 1.13 6.54 1.09
CA CYS A 79 0.07 5.79 0.42
C CYS A 79 -0.01 6.09 -1.09
N PHE A 80 0.19 7.34 -1.49
CA PHE A 80 0.28 7.71 -2.91
C PHE A 80 1.43 6.98 -3.61
N GLY A 81 2.64 7.05 -3.03
CA GLY A 81 3.85 6.44 -3.59
C GLY A 81 3.68 4.92 -3.75
N ILE A 82 3.32 4.22 -2.68
CA ILE A 82 3.16 2.76 -2.72
C ILE A 82 2.02 2.32 -3.63
N GLY A 83 0.92 3.08 -3.69
CA GLY A 83 -0.25 2.72 -4.48
C GLY A 83 0.06 2.66 -5.97
N GLY A 84 0.83 3.61 -6.48
CA GLY A 84 1.29 3.62 -7.87
C GLY A 84 2.33 2.53 -8.14
N VAL A 85 3.35 2.45 -7.29
CA VAL A 85 4.47 1.50 -7.45
C VAL A 85 3.96 0.06 -7.39
N GLY A 86 3.21 -0.31 -6.35
CA GLY A 86 2.68 -1.66 -6.16
C GLY A 86 1.78 -2.13 -7.30
N ALA A 87 1.01 -1.22 -7.92
CA ALA A 87 0.12 -1.56 -9.02
C ALA A 87 0.84 -1.87 -10.35
N VAL A 88 2.06 -1.35 -10.55
CA VAL A 88 2.72 -1.41 -11.86
C VAL A 88 4.11 -2.04 -11.85
N LEU A 89 4.73 -2.26 -10.69
CA LEU A 89 6.10 -2.74 -10.57
C LEU A 89 6.33 -4.03 -11.37
N TYR A 90 5.48 -5.04 -11.19
CA TYR A 90 5.54 -6.27 -11.98
C TYR A 90 5.40 -6.02 -13.48
N ASN A 91 4.39 -5.24 -13.89
CA ASN A 91 4.12 -4.99 -15.30
C ASN A 91 5.26 -4.21 -15.98
N ALA A 92 5.87 -3.27 -15.26
CA ALA A 92 7.02 -2.51 -15.74
C ALA A 92 8.23 -3.42 -15.97
N LEU A 93 8.57 -4.27 -15.00
CA LEU A 93 9.72 -5.19 -15.09
C LEU A 93 9.48 -6.32 -16.12
N ALA A 94 8.26 -6.85 -16.19
CA ALA A 94 7.91 -7.93 -17.10
C ALA A 94 7.53 -7.45 -18.52
N GLY A 95 7.59 -6.14 -18.79
CA GLY A 95 7.20 -5.54 -20.08
C GLY A 95 5.72 -5.79 -20.44
N LYS A 96 4.85 -5.96 -19.45
CA LYS A 96 3.41 -6.25 -19.65
C LYS A 96 2.57 -4.98 -19.58
N ARG A 97 1.41 -5.01 -20.24
CA ARG A 97 0.44 -3.91 -20.26
C ARG A 97 -0.94 -4.44 -19.93
N LEU A 98 -1.78 -3.61 -19.33
CA LEU A 98 -3.19 -3.92 -19.17
C LEU A 98 -3.85 -3.98 -20.53
N MET A 99 -4.60 -5.05 -20.78
CA MET A 99 -5.36 -5.25 -22.00
C MET A 99 -6.82 -5.53 -21.65
N PRO A 100 -7.77 -5.19 -22.54
CA PRO A 100 -9.14 -5.66 -22.42
C PRO A 100 -9.17 -7.18 -22.32
N MET A 101 -10.04 -7.69 -21.46
CA MET A 101 -10.30 -9.12 -21.33
C MET A 101 -11.08 -9.62 -22.55
N ASN A 102 -10.81 -10.85 -22.98
CA ASN A 102 -11.56 -11.50 -24.05
C ASN A 102 -13.03 -11.72 -23.62
N ASP A 103 -13.97 -11.66 -24.57
CA ASP A 103 -15.41 -11.78 -24.28
C ASP A 103 -15.80 -13.14 -23.71
N CYS A 104 -15.17 -14.22 -24.20
CA CYS A 104 -15.38 -15.57 -23.68
C CYS A 104 -14.98 -15.67 -22.19
N GLU A 105 -13.84 -15.08 -21.82
CA GLU A 105 -13.39 -15.03 -20.43
C GLU A 105 -14.33 -14.15 -19.61
N ARG A 106 -14.69 -12.95 -20.10
CA ARG A 106 -15.57 -12.00 -19.42
C ARG A 106 -16.91 -12.62 -18.99
N ASN A 107 -17.46 -13.52 -19.80
CA ASN A 107 -18.72 -14.20 -19.53
C ASN A 107 -18.59 -15.41 -18.59
N SER A 108 -17.39 -15.72 -18.11
CA SER A 108 -17.15 -16.80 -17.14
C SER A 108 -17.95 -16.59 -15.85
N PRO A 109 -18.53 -17.66 -15.27
CA PRO A 109 -19.31 -17.58 -14.04
C PRO A 109 -18.54 -17.00 -12.85
N ARG A 110 -17.19 -17.06 -12.86
CA ARG A 110 -16.36 -16.50 -11.78
C ARG A 110 -16.48 -14.98 -11.67
N HIS A 111 -16.69 -14.30 -12.79
CA HIS A 111 -16.73 -12.83 -12.83
C HIS A 111 -17.99 -12.23 -12.23
N ARG A 112 -19.00 -13.04 -11.91
CA ARG A 112 -20.15 -12.61 -11.09
C ARG A 112 -19.69 -12.15 -9.69
N PHE A 113 -18.55 -12.65 -9.22
CA PHE A 113 -18.02 -12.37 -7.88
C PHE A 113 -17.04 -11.19 -7.82
N HIS A 114 -16.82 -10.42 -8.90
CA HIS A 114 -15.89 -9.28 -8.86
C HIS A 114 -16.24 -8.26 -7.76
N ARG A 115 -17.52 -7.94 -7.60
CA ARG A 115 -17.97 -7.02 -6.55
C ARG A 115 -17.70 -7.58 -5.16
N VAL A 116 -17.88 -8.88 -4.98
CA VAL A 116 -17.57 -9.58 -3.73
C VAL A 116 -16.06 -9.56 -3.47
N ALA A 117 -15.24 -9.85 -4.49
CA ALA A 117 -13.78 -9.81 -4.37
C ALA A 117 -13.25 -8.41 -4.03
N LEU A 118 -13.80 -7.36 -4.65
CA LEU A 118 -13.45 -5.97 -4.34
C LEU A 118 -13.94 -5.52 -2.96
N GLY A 119 -15.08 -6.03 -2.51
CA GLY A 119 -15.65 -5.74 -1.19
C GLY A 119 -15.01 -6.52 -0.04
N ALA A 120 -14.40 -7.68 -0.34
CA ALA A 120 -13.81 -8.59 0.64
C ALA A 120 -12.88 -7.92 1.68
N PRO A 121 -11.88 -7.09 1.30
CA PRO A 121 -11.01 -6.47 2.29
C PRO A 121 -11.78 -5.58 3.27
N PHE A 122 -12.77 -4.82 2.80
CA PHE A 122 -13.57 -3.93 3.67
C PHE A 122 -14.44 -4.72 4.64
N VAL A 123 -15.11 -5.77 4.16
CA VAL A 123 -15.96 -6.63 5.00
C VAL A 123 -15.14 -7.33 6.07
N VAL A 124 -13.99 -7.90 5.69
CA VAL A 124 -13.08 -8.59 6.61
C VAL A 124 -12.49 -7.62 7.63
N PHE A 125 -12.08 -6.43 7.19
CA PHE A 125 -11.57 -5.40 8.10
C PHE A 125 -12.60 -5.02 9.16
N VAL A 126 -13.83 -4.66 8.75
CA VAL A 126 -14.90 -4.27 9.69
C VAL A 126 -15.23 -5.40 10.66
N ALA A 127 -15.27 -6.65 10.19
CA ALA A 127 -15.56 -7.80 11.06
C ALA A 127 -14.46 -8.02 12.12
N LEU A 128 -13.20 -7.77 11.76
CA LEU A 128 -12.03 -8.01 12.60
C LEU A 128 -11.60 -6.79 13.44
N TYR A 129 -12.05 -5.59 13.07
CA TYR A 129 -11.65 -4.33 13.70
C TYR A 129 -12.02 -4.25 15.18
N PHE A 130 -13.18 -4.81 15.57
CA PHE A 130 -13.67 -4.74 16.94
C PHE A 130 -13.01 -5.72 17.92
N LEU A 131 -12.04 -6.51 17.45
CA LEU A 131 -11.28 -7.41 18.33
C LEU A 131 -10.20 -6.62 19.10
N PRO A 132 -9.85 -7.02 20.34
CA PRO A 132 -8.94 -6.28 21.20
C PRO A 132 -7.46 -6.54 20.84
N TRP A 133 -7.07 -6.17 19.62
CA TRP A 133 -5.73 -6.35 19.09
C TRP A 133 -5.26 -5.13 18.30
N ASN A 134 -3.96 -5.07 18.01
CA ASN A 134 -3.36 -4.01 17.23
C ASN A 134 -4.03 -3.89 15.84
N PRO A 135 -4.43 -2.69 15.39
CA PRO A 135 -5.16 -2.47 14.13
C PRO A 135 -4.39 -2.89 12.86
N ILE A 136 -3.07 -3.13 12.95
CA ILE A 136 -2.31 -3.71 11.83
C ILE A 136 -2.74 -5.13 11.49
N TYR A 137 -3.10 -5.95 12.47
CA TYR A 137 -3.49 -7.34 12.26
C TYR A 137 -4.80 -7.50 11.47
N PRO A 138 -5.92 -6.82 11.80
CA PRO A 138 -7.12 -6.86 10.97
C PRO A 138 -6.87 -6.28 9.58
N SER A 139 -5.99 -5.29 9.43
CA SER A 139 -5.61 -4.71 8.13
C SER A 139 -4.88 -5.71 7.24
N VAL A 140 -3.87 -6.40 7.78
CA VAL A 140 -3.14 -7.45 7.05
C VAL A 140 -4.08 -8.59 6.66
N ALA A 141 -4.92 -9.06 7.58
CA ALA A 141 -5.89 -10.11 7.30
C ALA A 141 -6.89 -9.70 6.20
N ALA A 142 -7.38 -8.45 6.24
CA ALA A 142 -8.27 -7.89 5.24
C ALA A 142 -7.63 -7.82 3.85
N LEU A 143 -6.41 -7.29 3.74
CA LEU A 143 -5.69 -7.19 2.47
C LEU A 143 -5.35 -8.57 1.90
N LEU A 144 -4.97 -9.53 2.75
CA LEU A 144 -4.77 -10.93 2.34
C LEU A 144 -6.07 -11.55 1.83
N ALA A 145 -7.19 -11.37 2.54
CA ALA A 145 -8.49 -11.88 2.09
C ALA A 145 -8.92 -11.28 0.76
N GLY A 146 -8.70 -9.97 0.54
CA GLY A 146 -8.92 -9.31 -0.73
C GLY A 146 -8.03 -9.87 -1.85
N GLY A 147 -6.74 -10.09 -1.58
CA GLY A 147 -5.82 -10.72 -2.51
C GLY A 147 -6.24 -12.14 -2.91
N ILE A 148 -6.65 -12.96 -1.94
CA ILE A 148 -7.16 -14.31 -2.15
C ILE A 148 -8.46 -14.26 -2.97
N ALA A 149 -9.42 -13.41 -2.60
CA ALA A 149 -10.68 -13.28 -3.32
C ALA A 149 -10.48 -12.85 -4.78
N CYS A 150 -9.55 -11.91 -5.02
CA CYS A 150 -9.15 -11.51 -6.36
C CYS A 150 -8.49 -12.66 -7.13
N ALA A 151 -7.60 -13.43 -6.50
CA ALA A 151 -6.96 -14.59 -7.13
C ALA A 151 -7.96 -15.71 -7.47
N LEU A 152 -8.96 -15.95 -6.62
CA LEU A 152 -10.04 -16.91 -6.89
C LEU A 152 -10.97 -16.42 -8.02
N CYS A 153 -11.19 -15.11 -8.12
CA CYS A 153 -11.95 -14.51 -9.22
C CYS A 153 -11.16 -14.47 -10.55
N ARG A 154 -9.83 -14.36 -10.47
CA ARG A 154 -8.88 -14.27 -11.60
C ARG A 154 -7.69 -15.24 -11.46
N PRO A 155 -7.93 -16.55 -11.54
CA PRO A 155 -6.86 -17.54 -11.38
C PRO A 155 -5.82 -17.46 -12.49
N ASP A 156 -6.18 -16.97 -13.68
CA ASP A 156 -5.27 -16.70 -14.79
C ASP A 156 -4.22 -15.61 -14.47
N LEU A 157 -4.50 -14.75 -13.48
CA LEU A 157 -3.57 -13.72 -13.00
C LEU A 157 -2.93 -14.06 -11.65
N ALA A 158 -3.37 -15.10 -10.94
CA ALA A 158 -2.94 -15.39 -9.57
C ALA A 158 -1.41 -15.50 -9.43
N GLY A 159 -0.74 -16.22 -10.34
CA GLY A 159 0.72 -16.31 -10.35
C GLY A 159 1.41 -14.95 -10.55
N LYS A 160 0.85 -14.09 -11.40
CA LYS A 160 1.36 -12.73 -11.64
C LYS A 160 1.12 -11.82 -10.44
N MET A 161 0.00 -11.99 -9.75
CA MET A 161 -0.30 -11.29 -8.51
C MET A 161 0.69 -11.66 -7.40
N LEU A 162 1.00 -12.95 -7.25
CA LEU A 162 2.00 -13.42 -6.28
C LEU A 162 3.39 -12.87 -6.59
N LEU A 163 3.82 -12.91 -7.85
CA LEU A 163 5.09 -12.31 -8.27
C LEU A 163 5.12 -10.80 -8.03
N GLY A 164 4.04 -10.08 -8.35
CA GLY A 164 3.94 -8.65 -8.09
C GLY A 164 3.95 -8.29 -6.62
N GLY A 165 3.20 -9.03 -5.79
CA GLY A 165 3.21 -8.88 -4.34
C GLY A 165 4.60 -9.16 -3.75
N GLY A 166 5.27 -10.21 -4.20
CA GLY A 166 6.64 -10.54 -3.79
C GLY A 166 7.65 -9.46 -4.20
N LEU A 167 7.56 -8.92 -5.42
CA LEU A 167 8.42 -7.82 -5.87
C LEU A 167 8.21 -6.56 -5.02
N PHE A 168 6.96 -6.22 -4.71
CA PHE A 168 6.65 -5.07 -3.87
C PHE A 168 7.11 -5.30 -2.43
N ALA A 169 6.91 -6.50 -1.87
CA ALA A 169 7.41 -6.86 -0.54
C ALA A 169 8.93 -6.76 -0.45
N GLY A 170 9.66 -7.22 -1.47
CA GLY A 170 11.11 -7.08 -1.55
C GLY A 170 11.55 -5.61 -1.62
N LEU A 171 10.86 -4.78 -2.42
CA LEU A 171 11.12 -3.34 -2.45
C LEU A 171 10.86 -2.70 -1.09
N TYR A 172 9.74 -3.02 -0.46
CA TYR A 172 9.37 -2.48 0.85
C TYR A 172 10.38 -2.88 1.93
N LEU A 173 10.89 -4.12 1.88
CA LEU A 173 11.94 -4.58 2.79
C LEU A 173 13.24 -3.80 2.60
N ILE A 174 13.64 -3.50 1.36
CA ILE A 174 14.81 -2.65 1.08
C ILE A 174 14.63 -1.28 1.72
N PHE A 175 13.42 -0.71 1.61
CA PHE A 175 13.07 0.52 2.31
C PHE A 175 13.24 0.33 3.83
N LEU A 176 12.55 -0.62 4.47
CA LEU A 176 12.67 -0.79 5.93
C LEU A 176 14.11 -0.96 6.43
N VAL A 177 14.92 -1.74 5.72
CA VAL A 177 16.35 -1.90 6.04
C VAL A 177 17.09 -0.57 5.89
N ALA A 178 16.83 0.20 4.83
CA ALA A 178 17.43 1.51 4.65
C ALA A 178 16.99 2.51 5.74
N LEU A 179 15.75 2.46 6.23
CA LEU A 179 15.30 3.29 7.35
C LEU A 179 16.10 2.96 8.61
N GLU A 180 16.20 1.67 8.94
CA GLU A 180 16.92 1.22 10.12
C GLU A 180 18.42 1.55 10.05
N LEU A 181 19.03 1.49 8.85
CA LEU A 181 20.43 1.88 8.67
C LEU A 181 20.67 3.39 8.77
N LEU A 182 19.74 4.21 8.28
CA LEU A 182 19.85 5.66 8.28
C LEU A 182 19.45 6.29 9.62
N ALA A 183 18.51 5.65 10.33
CA ALA A 183 18.00 6.07 11.62
C ALA A 183 17.85 4.86 12.57
N PRO A 184 18.96 4.36 13.14
CA PRO A 184 18.94 3.17 13.98
C PRO A 184 17.96 3.26 15.17
N GLY A 185 17.23 2.18 15.38
CA GLY A 185 16.20 2.03 16.41
C GLY A 185 14.98 2.92 16.20
N TYR A 186 14.83 3.60 15.05
CA TYR A 186 13.67 4.46 14.82
C TYR A 186 12.37 3.65 14.81
N ILE A 187 12.36 2.50 14.13
CA ILE A 187 11.19 1.61 14.01
C ILE A 187 10.73 1.11 15.39
N GLU A 188 11.64 0.89 16.33
CA GLU A 188 11.31 0.42 17.68
C GLU A 188 10.76 1.53 18.59
N ARG A 189 11.05 2.80 18.27
CA ARG A 189 10.66 3.96 19.08
C ARG A 189 9.31 4.57 18.69
N VAL A 190 8.85 4.29 17.46
CA VAL A 190 7.63 4.88 16.89
C VAL A 190 6.49 3.89 16.90
#